data_AF-A0A7V0P6C9-F1
#
_entry.id   AF-A0A7V0P6C9-F1
#
_cell.length_a   1.000
_cell.length_b   1.000
_cell.length_c   1.000
_cell.angle_alpha   90.00
_cell.angle_beta   90.00
_cell.angle_gamma   90.00
#
_symmetry.space_group_name_H-M   'P 1'
#
loop_
_entity.id
_entity.type
_entity.pdbx_description
1 polymer ?
#
loop_
_entity_poly.entity_id
_entity_poly.type
_entity_poly.pdbx_seq_one_letter_code
_entity_poly.pdbx_strand_id
1 'polypeptide(L)' 'MILTADLSQEEAEICQWLSHKGRATIREFLEAFSLAKATMNRRLAKLAKDGLIKVHGSGRGTFFIL' A
#
# COMPACT_ATOMS: atom_id res chain seq x y z
N MET A 1 -20.20 8.53 -2.18
CA MET A 1 -20.13 7.26 -1.43
C MET A 1 -19.02 6.45 -2.07
N ILE A 2 -17.80 6.47 -1.52
CA ILE A 2 -16.65 5.81 -2.16
C ILE A 2 -16.65 4.33 -1.78
N LEU A 3 -16.56 3.50 -2.81
CA LEU A 3 -16.68 2.04 -2.83
C LEU A 3 -15.64 1.39 -1.91
N THR A 4 -16.03 1.02 -0.69
CA THR A 4 -15.24 0.13 0.19
C THR A 4 -15.57 -1.35 -0.04
N ALA A 5 -16.35 -1.68 -1.07
CA ALA A 5 -17.01 -2.98 -1.21
C ALA A 5 -16.12 -4.14 -1.72
N ASP A 6 -14.89 -3.89 -2.20
CA ASP A 6 -14.02 -4.93 -2.80
C ASP A 6 -12.56 -4.92 -2.28
N LEU A 7 -12.35 -4.32 -1.10
CA LEU A 7 -11.07 -4.44 -0.40
C LEU A 7 -11.01 -5.75 0.36
N SER A 8 -10.03 -6.60 0.03
CA SER A 8 -9.70 -7.73 0.89
C SER A 8 -9.23 -7.24 2.27
N GLN A 9 -9.39 -8.07 3.30
CA GLN A 9 -8.99 -7.73 4.66
C GLN A 9 -7.55 -7.22 4.74
N GLU A 10 -6.60 -7.92 4.11
CA GLU A 10 -5.19 -7.51 4.11
C GLU A 10 -4.95 -6.19 3.36
N GLU A 11 -5.72 -5.87 2.32
CA GLU A 11 -5.62 -4.56 1.66
C GLU A 11 -6.15 -3.43 2.56
N ALA A 12 -7.24 -3.68 3.30
CA ALA A 12 -7.75 -2.74 4.29
C ALA A 12 -6.72 -2.52 5.42
N GLU A 13 -6.07 -3.59 5.88
CA GLU A 13 -4.99 -3.51 6.89
C GLU A 13 -3.78 -2.71 6.38
N ILE A 14 -3.38 -2.90 5.12
CA ILE A 14 -2.31 -2.10 4.48
C ILE A 14 -2.67 -0.61 4.47
N CYS A 15 -3.88 -0.27 4.03
CA CYS A 15 -4.35 1.12 3.98
C CYS A 15 -4.44 1.74 5.39
N GLN A 16 -4.97 1.00 6.36
CA GLN A 16 -5.07 1.47 7.74
C GLN A 16 -3.67 1.71 8.34
N TRP A 17 -2.77 0.75 8.19
CA TRP A 17 -1.40 0.88 8.68
C TRP A 17 -0.67 2.06 8.03
N LEU A 18 -0.84 2.26 6.72
CA LEU A 18 -0.28 3.41 6.01
C LEU A 18 -0.87 4.73 6.49
N SER A 19 -2.17 4.77 6.82
CA SER A 19 -2.84 5.93 7.41
C SER A 19 -2.17 6.38 8.69
N HIS A 20 -1.87 5.43 9.59
CA HIS A 20 -1.22 5.72 10.86
C HIS A 20 0.24 6.16 10.68
N LYS A 21 0.95 5.62 9.69
CA LYS A 21 2.37 5.93 9.45
C LYS A 21 2.58 7.21 8.61
N GLY A 22 1.59 7.59 7.81
CA GLY A 22 1.63 8.74 6.89
C GLY A 22 2.36 8.45 5.57
N ARG A 23 3.53 7.82 5.61
CA ARG A 23 4.25 7.35 4.41
C ARG A 23 5.03 6.06 4.65
N ALA A 24 5.22 5.26 3.61
CA ALA A 24 6.05 4.07 3.70
C ALA A 24 6.74 3.71 2.38
N THR A 25 7.94 3.18 2.46
CA THR A 25 8.66 2.53 1.36
C THR A 25 8.27 1.06 1.26
N ILE A 26 8.58 0.41 0.13
CA ILE A 26 8.35 -1.03 -0.03
C ILE A 26 9.04 -1.85 1.06
N ARG A 27 10.23 -1.45 1.50
CA ARG A 27 10.96 -2.14 2.56
C ARG A 27 10.17 -2.14 3.86
N GLU A 28 9.63 -0.99 4.22
CA GLU A 28 8.84 -0.84 5.45
C GLU A 28 7.54 -1.66 5.40
N PHE A 29 6.93 -1.81 4.22
CA PHE A 29 5.81 -2.74 4.05
C PHE A 29 6.22 -4.21 4.27
N LEU A 30 7.39 -4.62 3.78
CA LEU A 30 7.85 -6.01 3.96
C LEU A 30 8.32 -6.30 5.39
N GLU A 31 8.75 -5.28 6.13
CA GLU A 31 9.07 -5.40 7.56
C GLU A 31 7.79 -5.46 8.42
N ALA A 32 6.73 -4.73 8.03
CA ALA A 32 5.47 -4.69 8.76
C ALA A 32 4.52 -5.85 8.45
N PHE A 33 4.59 -6.40 7.24
CA PHE A 33 3.71 -7.47 6.77
C PHE A 33 4.54 -8.68 6.34
N SER A 34 4.17 -9.86 6.84
CA SER A 34 4.77 -11.15 6.46
C SER A 34 4.31 -11.63 5.08
N LEU A 35 4.41 -10.75 4.07
CA LEU A 35 4.02 -11.02 2.68
C LEU A 35 5.25 -11.10 1.78
N ALA A 36 5.19 -11.99 0.79
CA ALA A 36 6.19 -12.03 -0.26
C ALA A 36 6.23 -10.70 -1.03
N LYS A 37 7.43 -10.25 -1.41
CA LYS A 37 7.63 -8.98 -2.11
C LYS A 37 6.77 -8.83 -3.36
N ALA A 38 6.62 -9.89 -4.15
CA ALA A 38 5.78 -9.88 -5.34
C ALA A 38 4.30 -9.64 -4.99
N THR A 39 3.79 -10.31 -3.95
CA THR A 39 2.42 -10.15 -3.45
C THR A 39 2.18 -8.73 -2.96
N MET A 40 3.09 -8.18 -2.15
CA MET A 40 2.99 -6.80 -1.65
C MET A 40 2.97 -5.78 -2.80
N ASN A 41 3.90 -5.90 -3.76
CA ASN A 41 3.93 -5.03 -4.94
C ASN A 41 2.63 -5.11 -5.74
N ARG A 42 2.08 -6.31 -5.94
CA ARG A 42 0.80 -6.48 -6.64
C ARG A 42 -0.35 -5.77 -5.92
N ARG A 43 -0.43 -5.88 -4.59
CA ARG A 43 -1.46 -5.20 -3.78
C ARG A 43 -1.29 -3.69 -3.83
N LEU A 44 -0.08 -3.17 -3.61
CA LEU A 44 0.19 -1.73 -3.68
C LEU A 44 -0.11 -1.16 -5.07
N ALA A 45 0.21 -1.90 -6.14
CA ALA A 45 -0.13 -1.49 -7.50
C ALA A 45 -1.65 -1.44 -7.73
N LYS A 46 -2.40 -2.43 -7.22
CA LYS A 46 -3.87 -2.41 -7.26
C LYS A 46 -4.42 -1.22 -6.47
N LEU A 47 -4.01 -1.06 -5.22
CA LEU A 47 -4.44 0.06 -4.36
C LEU A 47 -4.15 1.43 -5.00
N ALA A 48 -2.99 1.58 -5.64
CA ALA A 48 -2.64 2.82 -6.35
C ALA A 48 -3.50 3.03 -7.59
N LYS A 49 -3.76 1.97 -8.36
CA LYS A 49 -4.65 2.00 -9.53
C LYS A 49 -6.09 2.36 -9.14
N ASP A 50 -6.55 1.85 -7.99
CA ASP A 50 -7.88 2.10 -7.45
C ASP A 50 -7.98 3.48 -6.76
N GLY A 51 -6.88 4.24 -6.69
CA GLY A 51 -6.83 5.59 -6.13
C GLY A 51 -6.87 5.63 -4.60
N LEU A 52 -6.63 4.50 -3.93
CA LEU A 52 -6.65 4.38 -2.47
C LEU A 52 -5.31 4.78 -1.83
N ILE A 53 -4.23 4.70 -2.59
CA ILE A 53 -2.90 5.20 -2.19
C ILE A 53 -2.25 5.93 -3.37
N LYS A 54 -1.29 6.80 -3.09
CA LYS A 54 -0.46 7.47 -4.09
C LYS A 54 0.97 7.00 -4.01
N VAL A 55 1.61 6.91 -5.17
CA VAL A 55 3.03 6.57 -5.30
C VAL A 55 3.81 7.84 -5.60
N HIS A 56 4.86 8.09 -4.84
CA HIS A 56 5.76 9.23 -5.03
C HIS A 56 7.20 8.75 -5.21
N GLY A 57 7.96 9.49 -6.02
CA GLY A 57 9.36 9.21 -6.31
C GLY A 57 9.59 8.19 -7.42
N SER A 58 10.85 7.88 -7.68
CA SER A 58 11.29 6.90 -8.66
C SER A 58 12.51 6.12 -8.17
N GLY A 59 12.63 4.86 -8.60
CA GLY A 59 13.75 3.98 -8.24
C GLY A 59 13.88 3.75 -6.73
N ARG A 60 15.03 4.14 -6.16
CA ARG A 60 15.34 3.96 -4.73
C ARG A 60 14.59 4.94 -3.81
N GLY A 61 14.00 6.00 -4.37
CA GLY A 61 13.26 7.01 -3.63
C GLY A 61 11.76 6.79 -3.61
N THR A 62 11.26 5.63 -4.05
CA THR A 62 9.82 5.37 -4.13
C THR A 62 9.20 5.15 -2.75
N PHE A 63 8.17 5.92 -2.44
CA PHE A 63 7.34 5.77 -1.24
C PHE A 63 5.85 5.92 -1.57
N PHE A 64 5.01 5.43 -0.66
CA PHE A 64 3.57 5.40 -0.78
C PHE A 64 2.95 6.24 0.33
N ILE A 65 1.83 6.91 0.03
CA ILE A 65 0.99 7.68 0.96
C ILE A 65 -0.48 7.39 0.67
N LEU A 66 -1.41 7.80 1.54
CA LEU A 66 -2.85 7.85 1.20
C LEU A 66 -3.16 9.01 0.24
#